data_AF-D3DKA5-F1
#
_entry.id   AF-D3DKA5-F1
#
_cell.length_a   1.000
_cell.length_b   1.000
_cell.length_c   1.000
_cell.angle_alpha   90.00
_cell.angle_beta   90.00
_cell.angle_gamma   90.00
#
_symmetry.space_group_name_H-M   'P 1'
#
loop_
_entity.id
_entity.type
_entity.pdbx_description
1 polymer ?
#
loop_
_entity_poly.entity_id
_entity_poly.type
_entity_poly.pdbx_seq_one_letter_code
_entity_poly.pdbx_strand_id
1 'polypeptide(L)' 'MCLSIPSKVVEVREDNTAVVDTMGVRRVVSLDLMQEPVKENDWVLIHVGFAIQKLDEEEALRSLELFEEILSMEESYENY' A
#
# COMPACT_ATOMS: atom_id res chain seq x y z
N MET A 1 1.58 7.19 -15.51
CA MET A 1 1.76 5.74 -15.26
C MET A 1 2.38 5.62 -13.88
N CYS A 2 1.59 5.30 -12.85
CA CYS A 2 2.11 5.08 -11.49
C CYS A 2 1.99 3.58 -11.20
N LEU A 3 3.03 2.98 -10.61
CA LEU A 3 2.96 1.64 -10.02
C LEU A 3 2.44 1.82 -8.58
N SER A 4 1.21 1.38 -8.31
CA SER A 4 0.62 1.49 -6.98
C SER A 4 1.16 0.39 -6.08
N ILE A 5 1.96 0.76 -5.08
CA ILE A 5 2.47 -0.17 -4.07
C ILE A 5 1.35 -0.47 -3.06
N PRO A 6 1.02 -1.75 -2.79
CA PRO A 6 0.08 -2.12 -1.74
C PRO A 6 0.49 -1.53 -0.39
N SER A 7 -0.48 -1.04 0.35
CA SER A 7 -0.25 -0.36 1.63
C SER A 7 -1.13 -0.96 2.70
N LYS A 8 -0.55 -1.29 3.86
CA LYS A 8 -1.26 -1.91 4.97
C LYS A 8 -1.91 -0.84 5.83
N VAL A 9 -3.19 -0.99 6.14
CA VAL A 9 -3.91 -0.10 7.07
C VAL A 9 -3.49 -0.43 8.50
N VAL A 10 -2.90 0.55 9.17
CA VAL A 10 -2.42 0.40 10.56
C VAL A 10 -3.35 1.05 11.58
N GLU A 11 -4.20 1.99 11.15
CA GLU A 11 -5.17 2.70 12.00
C GLU A 11 -6.29 3.26 11.10
N VAL A 12 -7.55 3.12 11.53
CA VAL A 12 -8.70 3.78 10.88
C VAL A 12 -9.23 4.87 11.82
N ARG A 13 -9.42 6.07 11.29
CA ARG A 13 -9.80 7.26 12.06
C ARG A 13 -11.28 7.61 11.88
N GLU A 14 -11.80 8.40 12.82
CA GLU A 14 -13.21 8.83 12.83
C GLU A 14 -13.56 9.83 11.70
N ASP A 15 -12.56 10.50 11.10
CA ASP A 15 -12.72 11.48 10.03
C ASP A 15 -12.72 10.86 8.62
N ASN A 16 -13.02 9.57 8.51
CA ASN A 16 -12.98 8.80 7.28
C ASN A 16 -11.60 8.79 6.58
N THR A 17 -10.54 8.88 7.38
CA THR A 17 -9.16 8.67 6.94
C THR A 17 -8.55 7.43 7.58
N ALA A 18 -7.46 6.93 6.99
CA ALA A 18 -6.67 5.85 7.56
C ALA A 18 -5.18 6.20 7.55
N VAL A 19 -4.47 5.74 8.57
CA VAL A 19 -3.01 5.65 8.52
C VAL A 19 -2.65 4.35 7.83
N VAL A 20 -1.85 4.45 6.79
CA VAL A 20 -1.34 3.30 6.02
C VAL A 20 0.17 3.28 6.04
N ASP A 21 0.73 2.07 6.08
CA ASP A 21 2.15 1.78 5.99
C ASP A 21 2.47 1.19 4.62
N THR A 22 3.43 1.79 3.94
CA THR A 22 3.96 1.28 2.68
C THR A 22 5.46 1.14 2.83
N MET A 23 5.93 -0.10 2.96
CA MET A 23 7.36 -0.42 3.09
C MET A 23 8.06 0.41 4.19
N GLY A 24 7.39 0.63 5.33
CA GLY A 24 7.92 1.38 6.48
C GLY A 24 7.59 2.88 6.47
N VAL A 25 7.02 3.42 5.38
CA VAL A 25 6.59 4.81 5.30
C VAL A 25 5.12 4.94 5.66
N ARG A 26 4.82 5.64 6.75
CA ARG A 26 3.45 5.92 7.19
C ARG A 26 2.90 7.19 6.55
N ARG A 27 1.66 7.13 6.07
CA ARG A 27 0.94 8.27 5.49
C ARG A 27 -0.54 8.21 5.82
N VAL A 28 -1.21 9.37 5.83
CA VAL A 28 -2.66 9.47 5.99
C VAL A 28 -3.30 9.47 4.61
N VAL A 29 -4.35 8.67 4.42
CA VAL A 29 -5.13 8.62 3.18
C VAL A 29 -6.62 8.77 3.46
N SER A 30 -7.34 9.42 2.56
CA SER A 30 -8.80 9.47 2.61
C SER A 30 -9.40 8.14 2.14
N LEU A 31 -10.47 7.72 2.81
CA LEU A 31 -11.27 6.55 2.46
C LEU A 31 -12.55 6.92 1.67
N ASP A 32 -12.72 8.19 1.29
CA ASP A 32 -13.96 8.69 0.68
C ASP A 32 -14.32 8.02 -0.65
N LEU A 33 -13.33 7.45 -1.35
CA LEU A 33 -13.52 6.76 -2.63
C LEU A 33 -13.72 5.25 -2.47
N MET A 34 -13.69 4.74 -1.24
CA MET A 34 -13.87 3.31 -0.97
C MET A 34 -15.35 2.94 -1.03
N GLN A 35 -15.66 1.88 -1.78
CA GLN A 35 -17.02 1.32 -1.86
C GLN A 35 -17.34 0.39 -0.70
N GLU A 36 -16.30 -0.13 -0.05
CA GLU A 36 -16.39 -1.09 1.05
C GLU A 36 -15.70 -0.55 2.30
N PRO A 37 -16.18 -0.89 3.51
CA PRO A 37 -15.56 -0.44 4.75
C PRO A 37 -14.14 -1.01 4.89
N VAL A 38 -13.21 -0.12 5.19
CA VAL A 38 -11.80 -0.46 5.46
C VAL A 38 -11.58 -0.62 6.95
N LYS A 39 -10.79 -1.61 7.34
CA LYS A 39 -10.45 -1.95 8.73
C LYS A 39 -8.94 -2.02 8.89
N GLU A 40 -8.50 -1.99 10.14
CA GLU A 40 -7.10 -2.29 10.48
C GLU A 40 -6.69 -3.67 9.94
N ASN A 41 -5.45 -3.76 9.47
CA ASN A 41 -4.84 -4.89 8.77
C ASN A 41 -5.35 -5.16 7.35
N ASP A 42 -6.30 -4.38 6.81
CA ASP A 42 -6.62 -4.45 5.39
C ASP A 42 -5.45 -3.93 4.54
N TRP A 43 -5.34 -4.45 3.32
CA TRP A 43 -4.42 -3.93 2.31
C TRP A 43 -5.19 -3.07 1.32
N VAL A 44 -4.66 -1.90 0.97
CA VAL A 44 -5.29 -0.98 0.03
C VAL A 44 -4.31 -0.48 -1.01
N LEU A 45 -4.84 -0.22 -2.20
CA LEU A 45 -4.16 0.53 -3.24
C LEU A 45 -4.49 2.01 -3.08
N ILE A 46 -3.45 2.84 -3.21
CA ILE A 46 -3.55 4.29 -3.05
C ILE A 46 -3.35 4.98 -4.39
N HIS A 47 -4.14 6.03 -4.63
CA HIS A 47 -3.95 6.95 -5.73
C HIS A 47 -4.13 8.39 -5.24
N VAL A 48 -3.06 9.19 -5.32
CA VAL A 48 -3.06 10.64 -5.01
C VAL A 48 -3.67 10.97 -3.64
N GLY A 49 -3.34 10.16 -2.62
CA GLY A 49 -3.80 10.37 -1.24
C GLY A 49 -5.15 9.75 -0.90
N PHE A 50 -5.77 9.02 -1.83
CA PHE A 50 -7.01 8.28 -1.60
C PHE A 50 -6.77 6.78 -1.67
N ALA A 51 -7.39 6.02 -0.77
CA ALA A 51 -7.58 4.60 -0.97
C ALA A 51 -8.64 4.39 -2.06
N ILE A 52 -8.33 3.55 -3.05
CA ILE A 52 -9.22 3.33 -4.21
C ILE A 52 -9.74 1.90 -4.30
N GLN A 53 -9.04 0.93 -3.70
CA GLN A 53 -9.37 -0.48 -3.79
C GLN A 53 -8.76 -1.25 -2.63
N LYS A 54 -9.51 -2.23 -2.08
CA LYS A 54 -8.98 -3.24 -1.18
C LYS A 54 -8.27 -4.34 -1.97
N LEU A 55 -7.15 -4.79 -1.46
CA LEU A 55 -6.40 -5.91 -2.00
C LEU A 55 -6.45 -7.08 -1.02
N ASP A 56 -6.49 -8.29 -1.55
CA ASP A 56 -6.32 -9.49 -0.73
C ASP A 56 -4.91 -9.53 -0.14
N GLU A 57 -4.78 -10.05 1.08
CA GLU A 57 -3.49 -10.09 1.77
C GLU A 57 -2.46 -10.95 1.03
N GLU A 58 -2.87 -12.08 0.43
CA GLU A 58 -1.95 -12.93 -0.33
C GLU A 58 -1.44 -12.21 -1.58
N GLU A 59 -2.32 -11.50 -2.29
CA GLU A 59 -1.95 -10.68 -3.45
C GLU A 59 -1.05 -9.51 -3.09
N ALA A 60 -1.30 -8.87 -1.95
CA ALA A 60 -0.48 -7.77 -1.45
C ALA A 60 0.95 -8.27 -1.15
N LEU A 61 1.07 -9.39 -0.45
CA LEU A 61 2.37 -9.97 -0.08
C LEU A 61 3.15 -10.44 -1.31
N ARG A 62 2.51 -11.14 -2.25
CA ARG A 62 3.18 -11.53 -3.51
C ARG A 62 3.68 -10.32 -4.30
N SER A 63 2.90 -9.25 -4.32
CA SER A 63 3.30 -8.01 -5.00
C SER A 63 4.52 -7.39 -4.31
N LEU A 64 4.54 -7.35 -2.97
CA LEU A 64 5.66 -6.83 -2.19
C LEU A 64 6.94 -7.65 -2.37
N GLU A 65 6.83 -8.99 -2.39
CA GLU A 65 7.97 -9.87 -2.68
C GLU A 65 8.57 -9.56 -4.06
N LEU A 66 7.73 -9.40 -5.09
CA LEU A 66 8.20 -9.05 -6.42
C LEU A 66 8.85 -7.65 -6.45
N PHE A 67 8.33 -6.69 -5.69
CA PHE A 67 8.95 -5.38 -5.53
C PHE A 67 10.35 -5.49 -4.91
N GLU A 68 10.50 -6.28 -3.85
CA GLU A 68 11.78 -6.52 -3.19
C GLU A 68 12.77 -7.24 -4.12
N GLU A 69 12.33 -8.23 -4.90
CA GLU A 69 13.16 -8.90 -5.90
C GLU A 69 13.71 -7.90 -6.93
N ILE A 70 12.86 -7.02 -7.47
CA ILE A 70 13.27 -6.00 -8.46
C ILE A 70 14.30 -5.04 -7.86
N LEU A 71 14.05 -4.54 -6.65
CA LEU A 71 14.96 -3.65 -5.92
C LEU A 71 16.32 -4.31 -5.66
N SER A 72 16.31 -5.58 -5.24
CA SER A 72 17.54 -6.34 -4.99
C SER A 72 18.37 -6.56 -6.26
N MET A 73 17.68 -6.69 -7.40
CA MET A 73 18.33 -6.89 -8.68
C MET A 73 18.98 -5.59 -9.17
N GLU A 74 18.34 -4.43 -9.01
CA GLU A 74 18.94 -3.11 -9.29
C GLU A 74 20.21 -2.83 -8.46
N GLU A 75 20.20 -3.09 -7.15
CA GLU A 75 21.39 -2.91 -6.28
C GLU A 75 22.59 -3.77 -6.73
N SER A 76 22.32 -4.94 -7.31
CA SER A 76 23.35 -5.84 -7.84
C SER A 76 23.99 -5.33 -9.14
N TYR A 77 23.25 -4.55 -9.94
CA TYR A 77 23.75 -3.93 -11.17
C TYR A 77 24.53 -2.65 -10.89
N GLU A 78 24.18 -1.86 -9.86
CA GLU A 78 24.91 -0.64 -9.50
C GLU A 78 26.24 -0.89 -8.78
N ASN A 79 26.45 -2.10 -8.22
CA ASN A 79 27.71 -2.51 -7.59
C ASN A 79 28.78 -3.05 -8.57
N TYR A 80 28.56 -2.90 -9.88
CA TYR A 80 29.50 -3.27 -10.96
C TYR A 80 29.98 -2.03 -11.73
#